data_AF-A0A2V3W347-F1
#
_entry.id   AF-A0A2V3W347-F1
#
_cell.length_a   1.000
_cell.length_b   1.000
_cell.length_c   1.000
_cell.angle_alpha   90.00
_cell.angle_beta   90.00
_cell.angle_gamma   90.00
#
_symmetry.space_group_name_H-M   'P 1'
#
loop_
_entity.id
_entity.type
_entity.pdbx_description
1 polymer ?
#
loop_
_entity_poly.entity_id
_entity_poly.type
_entity_poly.pdbx_seq_one_letter_code
_entity_poly.pdbx_strand_id
1 'polypeptide(L)'
;MNDSRVGTGIMIKYDSQRTLEGIAQVEKQLQDFIYSTEHLTSQFQHVFSELSGETIQQYEKVVRDYFQSAKLAETSIKTFIQLIHLVDTEIIEADRKSEKMFTNN
;
A
#
# COMPACT_ATOMS: atom_id res chain seq x y z
N MET A 1 42.42 33.08 -2.05
CA MET A 1 40.99 33.08 -1.66
C MET A 1 40.17 32.69 -2.88
N ASN A 2 39.77 31.42 -2.95
CA ASN A 2 38.54 30.98 -3.62
C ASN A 2 38.35 29.51 -3.25
N ASP A 3 37.81 29.31 -2.05
CA ASP A 3 37.44 28.01 -1.51
C ASP A 3 35.99 27.76 -1.92
N SER A 4 35.81 27.32 -3.17
CA SER A 4 34.52 26.92 -3.71
C SER A 4 34.12 25.59 -3.07
N ARG A 5 33.48 25.69 -1.91
CA ARG A 5 32.82 24.58 -1.23
C ARG A 5 31.73 24.01 -2.15
N VAL A 6 32.09 22.99 -2.91
CA VAL A 6 31.14 22.07 -3.54
C VAL A 6 30.38 21.43 -2.38
N GLY A 7 29.16 21.89 -2.16
CA GLY A 7 28.24 21.26 -1.22
C GLY A 7 28.06 19.82 -1.66
N THR A 8 28.65 18.89 -0.93
CA THR A 8 28.35 17.46 -1.04
C THR A 8 26.92 17.27 -0.54
N GLY A 9 25.95 17.57 -1.39
CA GLY A 9 24.59 17.10 -1.23
C GLY A 9 24.68 15.59 -1.09
N ILE A 10 24.20 15.07 0.05
CA ILE A 10 24.11 13.63 0.26
C ILE A 10 23.25 13.09 -0.88
N MET A 11 23.88 12.40 -1.83
CA MET A 11 23.16 11.73 -2.90
C MET A 11 22.43 10.56 -2.23
N ILE A 12 21.17 10.78 -1.85
CA ILE A 12 20.30 9.72 -1.37
C ILE A 12 20.11 8.79 -2.55
N LYS A 13 20.84 7.67 -2.56
CA LYS A 13 20.73 6.66 -3.61
C LYS A 13 19.42 5.91 -3.40
N TYR A 14 18.36 6.40 -4.03
CA TYR A 14 17.08 5.72 -4.06
C TYR A 14 17.21 4.42 -4.86
N ASP A 15 16.77 3.31 -4.28
CA ASP A 15 16.73 2.00 -4.93
C ASP A 15 15.30 1.69 -5.34
N SER A 16 14.93 2.21 -6.52
CA SER A 16 13.63 2.01 -7.15
C SER A 16 13.30 0.52 -7.28
N GLN A 17 14.28 -0.29 -7.71
CA GLN A 17 14.08 -1.72 -7.92
C GLN A 17 13.65 -2.43 -6.63
N ARG A 18 14.39 -2.24 -5.53
CA ARG A 18 14.02 -2.84 -4.25
C ARG A 18 12.68 -2.34 -3.73
N THR A 19 12.36 -1.07 -3.97
CA THR A 19 11.07 -0.48 -3.58
C THR A 19 9.92 -1.16 -4.31
N LEU A 20 10.03 -1.33 -5.63
CA LEU A 20 9.02 -1.99 -6.46
C LEU A 20 8.89 -3.48 -6.14
N GLU A 21 10.00 -4.19 -5.87
CA GLU A 21 9.97 -5.57 -5.40
C GLU A 21 9.23 -5.71 -4.06
N GLY A 22 9.48 -4.79 -3.13
CA GLY A 22 8.77 -4.74 -1.85
C GLY A 22 7.27 -4.48 -2.03
N ILE A 23 6.90 -3.54 -2.91
CA ILE A 23 5.50 -3.23 -3.19
C ILE A 23 4.78 -4.40 -3.85
N ALA A 24 5.41 -5.12 -4.77
CA ALA A 24 4.83 -6.31 -5.37
C ALA A 24 4.50 -7.40 -4.32
N GLN A 25 5.31 -7.51 -3.26
CA GLN A 25 5.02 -8.41 -2.15
C GLN A 25 3.82 -7.92 -1.32
N VAL A 26 3.73 -6.61 -1.06
CA VAL A 26 2.58 -6.02 -0.36
C VAL A 26 1.30 -6.19 -1.17
N GLU A 27 1.34 -5.99 -2.49
CA GLU A 27 0.22 -6.23 -3.40
C GLU A 27 -0.26 -7.68 -3.32
N LYS A 28 0.66 -8.64 -3.34
CA LYS A 28 0.33 -10.05 -3.16
C LYS A 28 -0.35 -10.32 -1.82
N GLN A 29 0.22 -9.82 -0.72
CA GLN A 29 -0.36 -9.99 0.62
C GLN A 29 -1.74 -9.34 0.74
N LEU A 30 -1.95 -8.21 0.08
CA LEU A 30 -3.25 -7.56 0.00
C LEU A 30 -4.28 -8.43 -0.73
N GLN A 31 -3.90 -9.07 -1.85
CA GLN A 31 -4.79 -10.01 -2.54
C GLN A 31 -5.17 -11.20 -1.67
N ASP A 32 -4.19 -11.80 -0.99
CA ASP A 32 -4.43 -12.91 -0.05
C ASP A 32 -5.37 -12.48 1.10
N PHE A 33 -5.17 -11.26 1.62
CA PHE A 33 -6.03 -10.67 2.65
C PHE A 33 -7.47 -10.44 2.18
N ILE A 34 -7.65 -9.88 0.98
CA ILE A 34 -8.97 -9.66 0.37
C ILE A 34 -9.70 -11.00 0.21
N TYR A 35 -9.03 -11.98 -0.40
CA TYR A 35 -9.60 -13.32 -0.60
C TYR A 35 -10.02 -13.97 0.72
N SER A 36 -9.16 -13.92 1.74
CA SER A 36 -9.47 -14.46 3.06
C SER A 36 -10.67 -13.76 3.70
N THR A 37 -10.79 -12.43 3.54
CA THR A 37 -11.89 -11.65 4.12
C THR A 37 -13.22 -11.96 3.42
N GLU A 38 -13.21 -12.06 2.09
CA GLU A 38 -14.38 -12.44 1.30
C GLU A 38 -14.84 -13.86 1.61
N HIS A 39 -13.90 -14.80 1.73
CA HIS A 39 -14.20 -16.16 2.13
C HIS A 39 -14.87 -16.21 3.52
N LEU A 40 -14.28 -15.55 4.51
CA LEU A 40 -14.88 -15.46 5.86
C LEU A 40 -16.28 -14.84 5.80
N THR A 41 -16.48 -13.79 4.99
CA THR A 41 -17.79 -13.15 4.80
C THR A 41 -18.84 -14.14 4.32
N SER A 42 -18.53 -14.94 3.31
CA SER A 42 -19.46 -15.95 2.79
C SER A 42 -19.81 -17.02 3.83
N GLN A 43 -18.84 -17.46 4.64
CA GLN A 43 -19.06 -18.48 5.68
C GLN A 43 -19.98 -17.93 6.78
N PHE A 44 -19.74 -16.70 7.24
CA PHE A 44 -20.59 -16.08 8.25
C PHE A 44 -21.99 -15.81 7.74
N GLN A 45 -22.16 -15.37 6.49
CA GLN A 45 -23.49 -15.19 5.88
C GLN A 45 -24.28 -16.51 5.87
N HIS A 46 -23.62 -17.63 5.55
CA HIS A 46 -24.25 -18.94 5.59
C HIS A 46 -24.68 -19.31 7.02
N VAL A 47 -23.79 -19.18 8.00
CA VAL A 47 -24.10 -19.45 9.42
C VAL A 47 -25.26 -18.58 9.93
N PHE A 48 -25.28 -17.29 9.60
CA PHE A 48 -26.36 -16.40 10.00
C PHE A 48 -27.69 -16.68 9.30
N SER A 49 -27.68 -17.31 8.13
CA SER A 49 -28.92 -17.71 7.45
C SER A 49 -29.65 -18.87 8.14
N GLU A 50 -28.91 -19.68 8.93
CA GLU A 50 -29.44 -20.85 9.62
C GLU A 50 -29.81 -20.59 11.09
N LEU A 51 -29.38 -19.45 11.64
CA LEU A 51 -29.50 -19.14 13.05
C LEU A 51 -30.39 -17.91 13.28
N SER A 52 -31.19 -17.93 14.35
CA SER A 52 -32.05 -16.80 14.73
C SER A 52 -32.04 -16.58 16.25
N GLY A 53 -32.33 -15.34 16.67
CA GLY A 53 -32.35 -14.94 18.08
C GLY A 53 -31.42 -13.76 18.39
N GLU A 54 -31.61 -13.15 19.55
CA GLU A 54 -30.90 -11.93 19.99
C GLU A 54 -29.38 -12.12 20.12
N THR A 55 -28.94 -13.30 20.58
CA THR A 55 -27.51 -13.64 20.65
C THR A 55 -26.85 -13.63 19.26
N ILE A 56 -27.56 -14.11 18.23
CA ILE A 56 -27.04 -14.13 16.85
C ILE A 56 -26.92 -12.72 16.28
N GLN A 57 -27.85 -11.81 16.61
CA GLN A 57 -27.78 -10.42 16.18
C GLN A 57 -26.52 -9.71 16.70
N GLN A 58 -26.11 -10.00 17.94
CA GLN A 58 -24.87 -9.45 18.51
C GLN A 58 -23.62 -9.96 17.77
N TYR A 59 -23.57 -11.26 17.45
CA TYR A 59 -22.48 -11.83 16.65
C TYR A 59 -22.46 -11.26 15.22
N GLU A 60 -23.63 -11.11 14.59
CA GLU A 60 -23.75 -10.52 13.25
C GLU A 60 -23.24 -9.07 13.23
N LYS A 61 -23.49 -8.30 14.29
CA LYS A 61 -22.93 -6.95 14.44
C LYS A 61 -21.40 -6.98 14.52
N VAL A 62 -20.83 -7.81 15.40
CA VAL A 62 -19.36 -7.91 15.57
C VAL A 62 -18.68 -8.31 14.25
N VAL A 63 -19.28 -9.26 13.53
CA VAL A 63 -18.77 -9.73 12.24
C VAL A 63 -18.88 -8.62 11.17
N ARG A 64 -19.98 -7.87 11.12
CA ARG A 64 -20.11 -6.70 10.24
C ARG A 64 -19.06 -5.62 10.54
N ASP A 65 -18.86 -5.29 11.81
CA ASP A 65 -17.87 -4.30 12.24
C ASP A 65 -16.44 -4.74 11.85
N TYR A 66 -16.14 -6.04 11.99
CA TYR A 66 -14.89 -6.63 11.53
C TYR A 66 -14.70 -6.47 10.03
N PHE A 67 -15.71 -6.79 9.20
CA PHE A 67 -15.61 -6.64 7.74
C PHE A 67 -15.47 -5.19 7.29
N GLN A 68 -16.16 -4.27 7.95
CA GLN A 68 -16.00 -2.84 7.68
C GLN A 68 -14.57 -2.38 7.99
N SER A 69 -14.00 -2.85 9.10
CA SER A 69 -12.61 -2.55 9.48
C SER A 69 -11.61 -3.15 8.50
N ALA A 70 -11.85 -4.39 8.05
CA ALA A 70 -11.03 -5.04 7.03
C ALA A 70 -11.06 -4.27 5.70
N LYS A 71 -12.22 -3.74 5.29
CA LYS A 71 -12.35 -2.92 4.07
C LYS A 71 -11.59 -1.59 4.17
N LEU A 72 -11.60 -0.98 5.35
CA LEU A 72 -10.81 0.22 5.63
C LEU A 72 -9.30 -0.06 5.54
N ALA A 73 -8.85 -1.19 6.08
CA ALA A 73 -7.46 -1.63 5.97
C ALA A 73 -7.07 -1.88 4.51
N GLU A 74 -7.90 -2.62 3.75
CA GLU A 74 -7.71 -2.85 2.31
C GLU A 74 -7.53 -1.52 1.55
N THR A 75 -8.44 -0.56 1.79
CA THR A 75 -8.40 0.76 1.12
C THR A 75 -7.13 1.52 1.47
N SER A 76 -6.72 1.51 2.74
CA SER A 76 -5.51 2.19 3.20
C SER A 76 -4.25 1.61 2.57
N ILE A 77 -4.16 0.28 2.47
CA ILE A 77 -3.02 -0.40 1.83
C ILE A 77 -2.98 -0.09 0.32
N LYS A 78 -4.13 -0.09 -0.36
CA LYS A 78 -4.22 0.32 -1.77
C LYS A 78 -3.71 1.74 -1.99
N THR A 79 -4.13 2.68 -1.16
CA THR A 79 -3.66 4.07 -1.22
C THR A 79 -2.16 4.15 -0.98
N PHE A 80 -1.63 3.40 -0.02
CA PHE A 80 -0.19 3.34 0.24
C PHE A 80 0.60 2.85 -0.99
N ILE A 81 0.16 1.75 -1.62
CA ILE A 81 0.77 1.22 -2.85
C ILE A 81 0.79 2.28 -3.96
N GLN A 82 -0.35 2.97 -4.18
CA GLN A 82 -0.46 4.03 -5.18
C GLN A 82 0.50 5.20 -4.91
N LEU A 83 0.63 5.61 -3.64
CA LEU A 83 1.55 6.67 -3.25
C LEU A 83 3.01 6.28 -3.50
N ILE A 84 3.39 5.02 -3.25
CA ILE A 84 4.76 4.57 -3.51
C ILE A 84 5.06 4.55 -5.01
N HIS A 85 4.13 4.11 -5.86
CA HIS A 85 4.31 4.20 -7.31
C HIS A 85 4.45 5.65 -7.80
N LEU A 86 3.69 6.58 -7.22
CA LEU A 86 3.82 8.00 -7.55
C LEU A 86 5.20 8.52 -7.15
N VAL A 87 5.64 8.23 -5.92
CA VAL A 87 6.97 8.64 -5.42
C VAL A 87 8.10 8.08 -6.29
N ASP A 88 8.03 6.80 -6.65
CA ASP A 88 9.01 6.15 -7.53
C ASP A 88 9.09 6.87 -8.88
N THR A 89 7.94 7.19 -9.47
CA THR A 89 7.86 7.94 -10.75
C THR A 89 8.50 9.32 -10.62
N GLU A 90 8.16 10.09 -9.59
CA GLU A 90 8.70 11.43 -9.37
C GLU A 90 10.23 11.42 -9.15
N ILE A 91 10.77 10.40 -8.46
CA ILE A 91 12.22 10.27 -8.27
C ILE A 91 12.91 9.97 -9.60
N ILE A 92 12.40 9.02 -10.38
CA ILE A 92 12.96 8.69 -11.70
C ILE A 92 12.93 9.90 -12.64
N GLU A 93 11.85 10.69 -12.63
CA GLU A 93 11.75 11.90 -13.43
C GLU A 93 12.74 12.99 -12.97
N ALA A 94 12.91 13.17 -11.66
CA ALA A 94 13.89 14.09 -11.09
C ALA A 94 15.32 13.71 -11.47
N ASP A 95 15.67 12.42 -11.38
CA ASP A 95 16.98 11.90 -11.78
C ASP A 95 17.22 12.14 -13.28
N ARG A 96 16.26 11.81 -14.14
CA ARG A 96 16.37 12.06 -15.59
C ARG A 96 16.51 13.54 -15.93
N LYS A 97 15.81 14.42 -15.21
CA LYS A 97 15.91 15.88 -15.41
C LYS A 97 17.28 16.39 -14.98
N SER A 98 17.81 15.88 -13.87
CA SER A 98 19.15 16.18 -13.37
C SER A 98 20.21 15.80 -14.40
N GLU A 99 20.20 14.57 -14.90
CA GLU A 99 21.13 14.09 -15.94
C GLU A 99 21.14 14.98 -17.19
N LYS A 100 19.97 15.40 -17.67
CA LYS A 100 19.84 16.30 -18.83
C LYS A 100 20.46 17.68 -18.59
N MET A 101 20.43 18.19 -17.36
CA MET A 101 21.06 19.47 -17.03
C MET A 101 22.59 19.37 -16.98
N PHE A 102 23.13 18.22 -16.57
CA PHE A 102 24.57 17.99 -16.51
C PHE A 102 25.19 17.60 -17.87
N THR A 103 24.41 17.07 -18.81
CA THR A 103 24.88 16.65 -20.15
C THR A 103 24.74 17.73 -21.24
N ASN A 104 23.99 18.81 -20.99
CA ASN A 104 23.81 19.93 -21.92
C ASN A 104 24.73 21.14 -21.63
N ASN A 105 25.75 20.99 -20.77
CA ASN A 105 26.86 21.93 -20.58
C ASN A 105 28.16 21.33 -21.11
#